data_AF-A0AAV9GI20-F1
#
_entry.id   AF-A0AAV9GI20-F1
#
_cell.length_a   1.000
_cell.length_b   1.000
_cell.length_c   1.000
_cell.angle_alpha   90.00
_cell.angle_beta   90.00
_cell.angle_gamma   90.00
#
_symmetry.space_group_name_H-M   'P 1'
#
loop_
_entity.id
_entity.type
_entity.pdbx_description
1 polymer ?
#
loop_
_entity_poly.entity_id
_entity_poly.type
_entity_poly.pdbx_seq_one_letter_code
_entity_poly.pdbx_strand_id
1 'polypeptide(L)'
;MKKRTEMCVAEPGQCKRMACSKNCNLWLCNDNKESIMIPCRELGDHSEWLFDTCKHRATMPRKPYAQGWVVDEERGYKIEIGGAKGRDEMCPP
;
A
#
# COMPACT_ATOMS: atom_id res chain seq x y z
N MET A 1 22.87 18.04 6.57
CA MET A 1 22.98 16.65 6.07
C MET A 1 21.84 16.41 5.09
N LYS A 2 22.12 16.11 3.80
CA LYS A 2 21.06 15.76 2.84
C LYS A 2 20.59 14.33 3.16
N LYS A 3 19.36 14.15 3.65
CA LYS A 3 18.77 12.81 3.81
C LYS A 3 18.68 12.20 2.42
N ARG A 4 19.36 11.07 2.18
CA ARG A 4 19.18 10.30 0.95
C ARG A 4 17.73 9.81 0.92
N THR A 5 17.04 10.07 -0.18
CA THR A 5 15.72 9.50 -0.43
C THR A 5 15.90 8.01 -0.67
N GLU A 6 15.28 7.19 0.18
CA GLU A 6 15.20 5.74 -0.04
C GLU A 6 14.19 5.45 -1.15
N MET A 7 14.55 4.56 -2.06
CA MET A 7 13.73 4.21 -3.22
C MET A 7 13.19 2.79 -3.08
N CYS A 8 11.92 2.65 -3.39
CA CYS A 8 11.16 1.42 -3.31
C CYS A 8 10.92 0.89 -4.71
N VAL A 9 11.32 -0.36 -4.96
CA VAL A 9 11.37 -0.96 -6.30
C VAL A 9 10.50 -2.18 -6.36
N ALA A 10 9.67 -2.29 -7.40
CA ALA A 10 8.94 -3.50 -7.75
C ALA A 10 9.18 -3.84 -9.23
N GLU A 11 9.55 -5.10 -9.48
CA GLU A 11 9.81 -5.60 -10.84
C GLU A 11 8.50 -5.81 -11.61
N PRO A 12 8.56 -5.89 -12.96
CA PRO A 12 7.38 -6.13 -13.79
C PRO A 12 6.56 -7.34 -13.33
N GLY A 13 5.25 -7.17 -13.19
CA GLY A 13 4.31 -8.22 -12.82
C GLY A 13 4.48 -8.75 -11.40
N GLN A 14 5.10 -7.99 -10.49
CA GLN A 14 5.33 -8.40 -9.11
C GLN A 14 4.65 -7.49 -8.08
N CYS A 15 4.16 -8.13 -7.01
CA CYS A 15 3.82 -7.46 -5.75
C CYS A 15 4.93 -7.71 -4.73
N LYS A 16 5.74 -6.69 -4.47
CA LYS A 16 6.81 -6.76 -3.48
C LYS A 16 6.30 -6.32 -2.12
N ARG A 17 6.58 -7.12 -1.08
CA ARG A 17 6.30 -6.75 0.31
C ARG A 17 7.34 -5.74 0.78
N MET A 18 6.89 -4.55 1.13
CA MET A 18 7.74 -3.42 1.52
C MET A 18 7.92 -3.34 3.03
N ALA A 19 6.87 -3.67 3.80
CA ALA A 19 6.92 -3.72 5.25
C ALA A 19 6.04 -4.84 5.81
N CYS A 20 6.44 -5.34 6.98
CA CYS A 20 5.72 -6.35 7.76
C CYS A 20 5.65 -5.91 9.22
N SER A 21 4.44 -5.87 9.76
CA SER A 21 4.18 -5.95 11.20
C SER A 21 3.30 -7.17 11.45
N LYS A 22 3.25 -7.63 12.71
CA LYS A 22 2.62 -8.90 13.14
C LYS A 22 1.22 -9.14 12.56
N ASN A 23 0.47 -8.08 12.26
CA ASN A 23 -0.85 -8.15 11.65
C ASN A 23 -1.08 -7.18 10.48
N CYS A 24 -0.03 -6.59 9.89
CA CYS A 24 -0.16 -5.59 8.82
C CYS A 24 0.96 -5.74 7.79
N ASN A 25 0.59 -5.68 6.51
CA ASN A 25 1.51 -5.80 5.38
C ASN A 25 1.30 -4.64 4.43
N LEU A 26 2.41 -4.08 3.95
CA LEU A 26 2.43 -3.11 2.86
C LEU A 26 3.04 -3.76 1.63
N TRP A 27 2.33 -3.71 0.51
CA TRP A 27 2.76 -4.24 -0.77
C TRP A 27 2.82 -3.14 -1.82
N LEU A 28 3.86 -3.17 -2.64
CA LEU A 28 3.97 -2.40 -3.87
C LEU A 28 3.82 -3.37 -5.04
N CYS A 29 2.68 -3.28 -5.73
CA CYS A 29 2.36 -4.06 -6.92
C CYS A 29 2.65 -3.25 -8.17
N ASN A 30 3.38 -3.87 -9.10
CA ASN A 30 3.72 -3.29 -10.38
C ASN A 30 3.12 -4.13 -11.50
N ASP A 31 2.09 -3.60 -12.15
CA ASP A 31 1.43 -4.25 -13.29
C ASP A 31 2.05 -3.80 -14.63
N ASN A 32 3.07 -2.94 -14.60
CA ASN A 32 3.79 -2.51 -15.80
C ASN A 32 4.74 -3.59 -16.34
N LYS A 33 5.19 -3.36 -17.58
CA LYS A 33 6.24 -4.14 -18.25
C LYS A 33 7.66 -3.74 -17.82
N GLU A 34 7.81 -2.62 -17.14
CA GLU A 34 9.09 -2.08 -16.67
C GLU A 34 9.09 -1.96 -15.14
N SER A 35 10.28 -2.03 -14.53
CA SER A 35 10.42 -1.90 -13.07
C SER A 35 10.05 -0.49 -12.65
N ILE A 36 9.23 -0.37 -11.60
CA ILE A 36 8.89 0.92 -11.01
C ILE A 36 9.86 1.24 -9.87
N MET A 37 10.21 2.51 -9.75
CA MET A 37 11.01 3.02 -8.65
C MET A 37 10.36 4.30 -8.13
N ILE A 38 9.83 4.24 -6.92
CA ILE A 38 9.18 5.39 -6.26
C ILE A 38 9.88 5.73 -4.94
N PRO A 39 9.86 6.99 -4.49
CA PRO A 39 10.32 7.33 -3.15
C PRO A 39 9.56 6.51 -2.11
N CYS A 40 10.25 5.80 -1.22
CA CYS A 40 9.59 5.01 -0.18
C CYS A 40 8.71 5.85 0.74
N ARG A 41 8.97 7.16 0.83
CA ARG A 41 8.11 8.10 1.55
C ARG A 41 6.70 8.17 0.97
N GLU A 42 6.57 8.14 -0.36
CA GLU A 42 5.27 8.17 -1.04
C GLU A 42 4.41 6.97 -0.65
N LEU A 43 5.02 5.77 -0.52
CA LEU A 43 4.34 4.60 0.03
C LEU A 43 3.80 4.84 1.45
N GLY A 44 4.58 5.51 2.29
CA GLY A 44 4.19 5.86 3.66
C GLY A 44 3.01 6.83 3.70
N ASP A 45 3.08 7.90 2.90
CA ASP A 45 2.02 8.91 2.81
C ASP A 45 0.70 8.30 2.32
N HIS A 46 0.75 7.44 1.28
CA HIS A 46 -0.42 6.67 0.81
C HIS A 46 -0.93 5.69 1.86
N SER A 47 -0.02 5.11 2.65
CA SER A 47 -0.40 4.17 3.70
C SER A 47 -1.15 4.83 4.85
N GLU A 48 -0.69 6.01 5.25
CA GLU A 48 -1.34 6.84 6.27
C GLU A 48 -2.71 7.31 5.79
N TRP A 49 -2.81 7.81 4.55
CA TRP A 49 -4.07 8.24 3.96
C TRP A 49 -5.11 7.10 3.90
N LEU A 50 -4.70 5.90 3.48
CA LEU A 50 -5.58 4.72 3.47
C LEU A 50 -6.04 4.36 4.88
N PHE A 51 -5.13 4.37 5.86
CA PHE A 51 -5.46 4.07 7.24
C PHE A 51 -6.48 5.06 7.80
N ASP A 52 -6.26 6.36 7.58
CA ASP A 52 -7.17 7.41 8.02
C ASP A 52 -8.52 7.33 7.31
N THR A 53 -8.53 7.07 6.01
CA THR A 53 -9.78 6.88 5.24
C THR A 53 -10.59 5.71 5.78
N CYS A 54 -9.94 4.58 6.05
CA CYS A 54 -10.59 3.41 6.65
C CYS A 54 -11.12 3.67 8.05
N LYS A 55 -10.40 4.45 8.86
CA LYS A 55 -10.82 4.82 10.22
C LYS A 55 -12.09 5.68 10.23
N HIS A 56 -12.25 6.57 9.24
CA HIS A 56 -13.38 7.51 9.17
C HIS A 56 -14.61 6.95 8.44
N ARG A 57 -14.48 5.85 7.66
CA ARG A 57 -15.63 5.18 7.06
C ARG A 57 -16.38 4.36 8.12
N ALA A 58 -17.44 4.97 8.67
CA ALA A 58 -18.29 4.45 9.75
C ALA A 58 -18.99 3.09 9.49
N THR A 59 -18.89 2.55 8.28
CA THR A 59 -19.50 1.28 7.86
C THR A 59 -18.58 0.06 8.02
N MET A 60 -17.32 0.24 8.41
CA MET A 60 -16.40 -0.88 8.65
C MET A 60 -16.67 -1.50 10.03
N PRO A 61 -17.19 -2.75 10.12
CA PRO A 61 -17.58 -3.34 11.38
C PRO A 61 -16.36 -3.68 12.23
N ARG A 62 -15.93 -2.78 13.13
CA ARG A 62 -15.07 -3.04 14.32
C ARG A 62 -13.88 -4.02 14.13
N LYS A 63 -13.30 -4.15 12.94
CA LYS A 63 -12.10 -4.96 12.73
C LYS A 63 -10.88 -4.04 12.75
N PRO A 64 -9.84 -4.37 13.54
CA PRO A 64 -8.67 -3.49 13.73
C PRO A 64 -7.71 -3.46 12.53
N TYR A 65 -8.14 -3.94 11.37
CA TYR A 65 -7.29 -4.11 10.20
C TYR A 65 -7.80 -3.22 9.08
N ALA A 66 -7.13 -2.09 8.87
CA ALA A 66 -7.27 -1.36 7.63
C ALA A 66 -6.74 -2.25 6.50
N GLN A 67 -7.62 -2.60 5.56
CA GLN A 67 -7.24 -3.21 4.30
C GLN A 67 -7.70 -2.28 3.20
N GLY A 68 -6.89 -2.07 2.17
CA GLY A 68 -7.26 -1.18 1.08
C GLY A 68 -6.13 -1.02 0.10
N TRP A 69 -6.40 -0.32 -0.99
CA TRP A 69 -5.40 -0.08 -2.01
C TRP A 69 -5.54 1.31 -2.62
N VAL A 70 -4.42 1.85 -3.09
CA VAL A 70 -4.35 3.04 -3.93
C VAL A 70 -3.79 2.61 -5.27
N VAL A 71 -4.42 3.04 -6.36
CA VAL A 71 -3.94 2.82 -7.73
C VAL A 71 -3.45 4.14 -8.29
N ASP A 72 -2.25 4.13 -8.86
CA ASP A 72 -1.73 5.19 -9.70
C ASP A 72 -1.76 4.68 -11.15
N GLU A 73 -2.82 5.04 -11.89
CA GLU A 73 -3.02 4.56 -13.27
C GLU A 73 -2.01 5.19 -14.25
N GLU A 74 -1.56 6.42 -13.98
CA GLU A 74 -0.59 7.11 -14.82
C GLU A 74 0.78 6.41 -14.77
N ARG A 75 1.17 5.98 -13.57
CA ARG A 75 2.44 5.28 -13.33
C ARG A 75 2.29 3.76 -13.28
N GLY A 76 1.08 3.22 -13.43
CA GLY A 76 0.77 1.79 -13.56
C GLY A 76 1.13 0.93 -12.35
N TYR A 77 1.01 1.47 -11.13
CA TYR A 77 1.27 0.71 -9.91
C TYR A 77 0.11 0.78 -8.93
N LYS A 78 0.07 -0.21 -8.04
CA LYS A 78 -0.89 -0.29 -6.94
C LYS A 78 -0.17 -0.47 -5.62
N ILE A 79 -0.56 0.30 -4.62
CA ILE A 79 -0.13 0.11 -3.23
C ILE A 79 -1.25 -0.59 -2.50
N GLU A 80 -0.95 -1.72 -1.87
CA GLU A 80 -1.95 -2.50 -1.12
C GLU A 80 -1.52 -2.61 0.35
N ILE A 81 -2.43 -2.22 1.24
CA ILE A 81 -2.32 -2.47 2.68
C ILE A 81 -3.27 -3.60 3.02
N GLY A 82 -2.76 -4.63 3.70
CA GLY A 82 -3.54 -5.78 4.10
C GLY A 82 -3.25 -6.21 5.53
N GLY A 83 -4.32 -6.56 6.26
CA GLY A 83 -4.22 -7.31 7.51
C GLY A 83 -3.92 -8.79 7.22
N ALA A 84 -3.31 -9.49 8.18
CA ALA A 84 -2.98 -10.92 8.02
C ALA A 84 -4.21 -11.85 7.95
N LYS A 85 -5.45 -11.34 8.05
CA LYS A 85 -6.69 -12.13 8.04
C LYS A 85 -7.71 -11.59 7.03
N GLY A 86 -7.89 -12.33 5.94
CA GLY A 86 -9.04 -12.31 5.03
C GLY A 86 -9.10 -11.11 4.09
N ARG A 87 -9.21 -11.37 2.77
CA ARG A 87 -9.36 -10.35 1.70
C ARG A 87 -10.79 -9.79 1.58
N ASP A 88 -11.68 -10.16 2.49
CA ASP A 88 -13.13 -9.99 2.31
C ASP A 88 -13.68 -8.64 2.84
N GLU A 89 -12.82 -7.78 3.40
CA GLU A 89 -13.21 -6.49 3.99
C GLU A 89 -12.19 -5.39 3.62
N MET A 90 -12.01 -5.16 2.31
CA MET A 90 -11.15 -4.09 1.81
C MET A 90 -11.93 -2.77 1.75
N CYS A 91 -11.34 -1.69 2.28
CA CYS A 91 -11.71 -0.32 1.93
C CYS A 91 -11.45 -0.15 0.43
N PRO A 92 -12.49 0.10 -0.38
CA PRO A 92 -12.25 0.57 -1.72
C PRO A 92 -11.59 1.97 -1.65
N PRO A 93 -10.79 2.36 -2.65
CA PRO A 93 -10.26 3.71 -2.76
C PRO A 93 -11.34 4.80 -2.64
#